data_AF-A0A377BN38-F1
#
_entry.id   AF-A0A377BN38-F1
#
_cell.length_a   1.000
_cell.length_b   1.000
_cell.length_c   1.000
_cell.angle_alpha   90.00
_cell.angle_beta   90.00
_cell.angle_gamma   90.00
#
_symmetry.space_group_name_H-M   'P 1'
#
loop_
_entity.id
_entity.type
_entity.pdbx_description
1 polymer ?
#
loop_
_entity_poly.entity_id
_entity_poly.type
_entity_poly.pdbx_seq_one_letter_code
_entity_poly.pdbx_strand_id
1 'polypeptide(L)'
;MKSEALAYREADFDILEWRVDHYADLSNVESVMAAAKILRETMPEKPLLFTFRSAKEGGEQAISTEAYIALIVQPSTAAWLI
;
A
#
# COMPACT_ATOMS: atom_id res chain seq x y z
N MET A 1 10.91 -3.36 3.27
CA MET A 1 9.63 -3.90 2.76
C MET A 1 9.52 -5.42 2.76
N LYS A 2 10.18 -6.20 1.88
CA LYS A 2 10.04 -7.69 1.90
C LYS A 2 10.46 -8.32 3.24
N SER A 3 11.58 -7.87 3.81
CA SER A 3 12.07 -8.32 5.12
C SER A 3 11.08 -7.99 6.25
N GLU A 4 10.50 -6.79 6.24
CA GLU A 4 9.48 -6.37 7.22
C GLU A 4 8.19 -7.20 7.07
N ALA A 5 7.72 -7.39 5.84
CA ALA A 5 6.56 -8.24 5.55
C ALA A 5 6.75 -9.68 6.05
N LEU A 6 7.96 -10.24 5.90
CA LEU A 6 8.28 -11.57 6.44
C LEU A 6 8.29 -11.61 7.97
N ALA A 7 8.74 -10.55 8.64
CA ALA A 7 8.74 -10.47 10.10
C ALA A 7 7.32 -10.50 10.69
N TYR A 8 6.33 -9.96 9.97
CA TYR A 8 4.94 -9.96 10.41
C TYR A 8 4.16 -11.20 10.00
N ARG A 9 4.68 -12.06 9.12
CA ARG A 9 3.90 -13.20 8.59
C ARG A 9 3.35 -14.13 9.68
N GLU A 10 4.09 -14.29 10.77
CA GLU A 10 3.71 -15.15 11.91
C GLU A 10 3.00 -14.38 13.04
N ALA A 11 2.77 -13.07 12.88
CA ALA A 11 2.03 -12.26 13.84
C ALA A 11 0.52 -12.53 13.72
N ASP A 12 -0.18 -12.44 14.85
CA ASP A 12 -1.62 -12.66 14.92
C ASP A 12 -2.38 -11.36 14.61
N PHE A 13 -2.82 -11.21 13.37
CA PHE A 13 -3.67 -10.11 12.90
C PHE A 13 -4.58 -10.55 11.76
N ASP A 14 -5.71 -9.87 11.57
CA ASP A 14 -6.68 -10.21 10.54
C ASP A 14 -6.44 -9.47 9.21
N ILE A 15 -6.03 -8.21 9.27
CA ILE A 15 -5.88 -7.34 8.10
C ILE A 15 -4.49 -6.72 8.10
N LEU A 16 -3.83 -6.77 6.94
CA LEU A 16 -2.62 -6.02 6.68
C LEU A 16 -3.01 -4.66 6.08
N GLU A 17 -2.84 -3.58 6.84
CA GLU A 17 -2.93 -2.23 6.28
C GLU A 17 -1.56 -1.80 5.75
N TRP A 18 -1.49 -1.44 4.46
CA TRP A 18 -0.32 -0.77 3.90
C TRP A 18 -0.56 0.74 3.82
N ARG A 19 0.11 1.45 4.72
CA ARG A 19 0.17 2.91 4.77
C ARG A 19 1.15 3.44 3.72
N VAL A 20 0.65 3.59 2.50
CA VAL A 20 1.47 3.98 1.34
C VAL A 20 2.00 5.41 1.46
N ASP A 21 1.40 6.25 2.30
CA ASP A 21 1.92 7.60 2.56
C ASP A 21 3.32 7.61 3.19
N HIS A 22 3.80 6.49 3.75
CA HIS A 22 5.19 6.31 4.19
C HIS A 22 6.15 5.83 3.07
N TYR A 23 5.64 5.52 1.88
CA TYR A 23 6.46 4.98 0.79
C TYR A 23 7.24 6.08 0.08
N ALA A 24 8.54 5.88 -0.14
CA ALA A 24 9.44 6.95 -0.58
C ALA A 24 9.18 7.45 -2.02
N ASP A 25 8.67 6.60 -2.92
CA ASP A 25 8.51 6.92 -4.35
C ASP A 25 7.04 6.84 -4.79
N LEU A 26 6.22 7.76 -4.26
CA LEU A 26 4.80 7.89 -4.62
C LEU A 26 4.57 8.44 -6.04
N SER A 27 5.56 9.13 -6.61
CA SER A 27 5.49 9.67 -7.97
C SER A 27 5.49 8.58 -9.04
N ASN A 28 6.01 7.40 -8.72
CA ASN A 28 6.10 6.27 -9.62
C ASN A 28 5.06 5.20 -9.26
N VAL A 29 3.91 5.25 -9.92
CA VAL A 29 2.81 4.31 -9.66
C VAL A 29 3.24 2.86 -9.92
N GLU A 30 4.11 2.59 -10.90
CA GLU A 30 4.62 1.24 -11.14
C GLU A 30 5.44 0.73 -9.95
N SER A 31 6.22 1.60 -9.32
CA SER A 31 6.99 1.29 -8.11
C SER A 31 6.06 0.95 -6.93
N VAL A 32 4.99 1.74 -6.74
CA VAL A 32 3.95 1.47 -5.74
C VAL A 32 3.25 0.12 -6.01
N MET A 33 2.92 -0.19 -7.26
CA MET A 33 2.29 -1.46 -7.63
C MET A 33 3.22 -2.66 -7.45
N ALA A 34 4.50 -2.52 -7.78
CA ALA A 34 5.51 -3.55 -7.53
C ALA A 34 5.63 -3.82 -6.01
N ALA A 35 5.55 -2.76 -5.20
CA ALA A 35 5.53 -2.88 -3.76
C ALA A 35 4.28 -3.60 -3.23
N ALA A 36 3.09 -3.21 -3.69
CA ALA A 36 1.83 -3.89 -3.37
C ALA A 36 1.91 -5.40 -3.69
N LYS A 37 2.49 -5.74 -4.85
CA LYS A 37 2.65 -7.12 -5.30
C LYS A 37 3.52 -7.94 -4.35
N ILE A 38 4.64 -7.39 -3.90
CA ILE A 38 5.53 -8.06 -2.93
C ILE A 38 4.78 -8.34 -1.61
N LEU A 39 3.97 -7.39 -1.13
CA LEU A 39 3.15 -7.59 0.09
C LEU A 39 2.14 -8.72 -0.11
N ARG A 40 1.42 -8.73 -1.24
CA ARG A 40 0.44 -9.76 -1.60
C ARG A 40 1.08 -11.14 -1.73
N GLU A 41 2.25 -11.25 -2.37
CA GLU A 41 2.97 -12.52 -2.50
C GLU A 41 3.51 -13.03 -1.16
N THR A 42 3.84 -12.12 -0.22
CA THR A 42 4.38 -12.50 1.09
C THR A 42 3.30 -12.97 2.05
N MET A 43 2.10 -12.39 1.97
CA MET A 43 0.95 -12.68 2.83
C MET A 43 -0.31 -12.92 1.99
N PRO A 44 -0.37 -14.01 1.20
CA PRO A 44 -1.44 -14.24 0.23
C PRO A 44 -2.83 -14.37 0.88
N GLU A 45 -2.89 -14.98 2.07
CA GLU A 45 -4.13 -15.29 2.79
C GLU A 45 -4.68 -14.13 3.63
N LYS A 46 -3.91 -13.05 3.83
CA LYS A 46 -4.33 -11.89 4.62
C LYS A 46 -4.95 -10.83 3.69
N PRO A 47 -6.16 -10.30 3.97
CA PRO A 47 -6.65 -9.09 3.32
C PRO A 47 -5.61 -7.97 3.39
N LEU A 48 -5.39 -7.29 2.25
CA LEU A 48 -4.47 -6.15 2.15
C LEU A 48 -5.32 -4.91 1.92
N LEU A 49 -5.35 -4.03 2.91
CA LEU A 49 -5.98 -2.72 2.82
C LEU A 49 -4.93 -1.70 2.36
N PHE A 50 -5.17 -1.06 1.22
CA PHE A 50 -4.31 0.01 0.72
C PHE A 50 -4.79 1.37 1.26
N THR A 51 -3.97 2.05 2.06
CA THR A 51 -4.32 3.33 2.67
C THR A 51 -3.29 4.39 2.32
N PHE A 52 -3.72 5.44 1.61
CA PHE A 52 -3.01 6.71 1.56
C PHE A 52 -3.69 7.68 2.51
N ARG A 53 -3.04 8.03 3.64
CA ARG A 53 -3.55 9.06 4.54
C ARG A 53 -3.05 10.42 4.09
N SER A 54 -3.96 11.40 3.96
CA SER A 54 -3.58 12.74 3.53
C SER A 54 -2.82 13.49 4.64
N ALA A 55 -1.91 14.40 4.28
CA ALA A 55 -1.23 15.25 5.26
C ALA A 55 -2.21 16.06 6.14
N LYS A 56 -3.37 16.45 5.60
CA LYS A 56 -4.44 17.14 6.37
C LYS A 56 -5.03 16.26 7.48
N GLU A 57 -4.94 14.94 7.34
CA GLU A 57 -5.41 13.93 8.28
C GLU A 57 -4.24 13.27 9.03
N GLY A 58 -3.05 13.88 9.01
CA GLY A 58 -1.87 13.36 9.72
C GLY A 58 -1.18 12.19 8.99
N GLY A 59 -1.21 12.16 7.66
CA GLY A 59 -0.34 11.33 6.84
C GLY A 59 1.03 11.97 6.62
N GLU A 60 2.00 11.17 6.19
CA GLU A 60 3.41 11.60 6.11
C GLU A 60 3.76 12.45 4.88
N GLN A 61 2.97 12.32 3.81
CA GLN A 61 3.28 12.97 2.55
C GLN A 61 2.08 13.75 2.00
N ALA A 62 2.37 14.87 1.35
CA ALA A 62 1.40 15.65 0.60
C ALA A 62 1.60 15.40 -0.90
N ILE A 63 0.54 14.94 -1.56
CA ILE A 63 0.49 14.75 -3.02
C ILE A 63 -0.65 15.58 -3.61
N SER A 64 -0.64 15.78 -4.93
CA SER A 64 -1.76 16.43 -5.60
C SER A 64 -3.00 15.52 -5.63
N THR A 65 -4.18 16.10 -5.81
CA THR A 65 -5.43 15.34 -5.95
C THR A 65 -5.37 14.37 -7.13
N GLU A 66 -4.75 14.78 -8.23
CA GLU A 66 -4.59 13.95 -9.43
C GLU A 66 -3.67 12.75 -9.16
N ALA A 67 -2.57 12.97 -8.44
CA ALA A 67 -1.66 11.90 -8.03
C ALA A 67 -2.37 10.92 -7.07
N TYR A 68 -3.17 11.43 -6.12
CA TYR A 68 -3.98 10.59 -5.23
C TYR A 68 -4.97 9.72 -6.02
N ILE A 69 -5.70 10.32 -6.97
CA ILE A 69 -6.64 9.58 -7.81
C ILE A 69 -5.91 8.50 -8.62
N ALA A 70 -4.76 8.82 -9.22
CA ALA A 70 -3.96 7.84 -9.96
C ALA A 70 -3.51 6.67 -9.07
N LEU A 71 -3.13 6.95 -7.82
CA LEU A 71 -2.73 5.95 -6.83
C LEU A 71 -3.89 5.07 -6.33
N ILE A 72 -5.14 5.49 -6.42
CA ILE A 72 -6.30 4.68 -6.00
C ILE A 72 -6.92 3.94 -7.20
N VAL A 73 -6.98 4.59 -8.36
CA VAL A 73 -7.63 4.04 -9.56
C VAL A 73 -6.81 2.89 -10.17
N GLN A 74 -5.47 2.96 -10.20
CA GLN A 74 -4.68 1.85 -10.73
C GLN A 74 -4.77 0.58 -9.87
N PRO A 75 -4.56 0.61 -8.54
CA PRO A 75 -4.77 -0.54 -7.66
C PRO A 75 -6.17 -1.15 -7.75
N SER A 76 -7.22 -0.33 -7.83
CA SER A 76 -8.61 -0.83 -7.82
C SER A 76 -8.99 -1.63 -9.08
N THR A 77 -8.21 -1.54 -10.16
CA THR A 77 -8.34 -2.44 -11.31
C THR A 77 -7.69 -3.81 -11.08
N ALA A 78 -6.78 -3.93 -10.12
CA ALA A 78 -6.22 -5.19 -9.68
C ALA A 78 -7.13 -5.79 -8.59
N ALA A 79 -7.91 -6.81 -8.95
CA ALA A 79 -8.90 -7.49 -8.09
C ALA A 79 -8.37 -8.06 -6.75
N TRP A 80 -7.08 -7.89 -6.45
CA TRP A 80 -6.38 -8.38 -5.26
C TRP A 80 -6.07 -7.27 -4.24
N LEU A 81 -6.41 -6.02 -4.52
CA LEU A 81 -6.31 -4.88 -3.62
C LEU A 81 -7.74 -4.46 -3.26
N ILE A 82 -8.09 -4.55 -1.97
CA ILE A 82 -9.42 -4.14 -1.46
C ILE A 82 -9.24 -2.85 -0.68
#